data_AF-A0A9D7W7Q6-F1
#
_entry.id   AF-A0A9D7W7Q6-F1
#
_cell.length_a   1.000
_cell.length_b   1.000
_cell.length_c   1.000
_cell.angle_alpha   90.00
_cell.angle_beta   90.00
_cell.angle_gamma   90.00
#
_symmetry.space_group_name_H-M   'P 1'
#
loop_
_entity.id
_entity.type
_entity.pdbx_description
1 polymer ?
#
loop_
_entity_poly.entity_id
_entity_poly.type
_entity_poly.pdbx_seq_one_letter_code
_entity_poly.pdbx_strand_id
1 'polypeptide(L)'
;MVDKSILLDNKKFTVGIFDDSDKLLHAVNTLKEKGVKIFDCYTPFPVHHLDHALGYHRTNLTIGAFLCGMLGCLSGFTLAYYMNVVDWPMIIGGKPQDISVFTSFIPVMFELTILFTAFGMVIMFFARSRMMHGIKEDLLSRRQTDDHMVLAIDNEEDQSVSNEDILALLKKEGAIEVNDSKEAFNTSLTSEEELAEILKSTKTSTKKTKKK
;
A
#
# COMPACT_ATOMS: atom_id res chain seq x y z
N MET A 1 -13.61 6.93 1.58
CA MET A 1 -13.59 7.14 3.04
C MET A 1 -12.33 6.47 3.55
N VAL A 2 -11.27 7.26 3.77
CA VAL A 2 -9.95 6.75 4.17
C VAL A 2 -10.09 6.12 5.55
N ASP A 3 -9.65 4.88 5.69
CA ASP A 3 -9.69 4.19 6.97
C ASP A 3 -8.66 4.84 7.91
N LYS A 4 -9.13 5.38 9.03
CA LYS A 4 -8.28 6.03 10.04
C LYS A 4 -7.38 5.03 10.75
N SER A 5 -7.67 3.72 10.64
CA SER A 5 -6.82 2.65 11.17
C SER A 5 -5.40 2.66 10.58
N ILE A 6 -5.22 3.23 9.38
CA ILE A 6 -3.94 3.26 8.66
C ILE A 6 -3.01 4.38 9.16
N LEU A 7 -3.53 5.36 9.90
CA LEU A 7 -2.72 6.48 10.36
C LEU A 7 -1.86 6.07 11.56
N LEU A 8 -0.57 6.42 11.49
CA LEU A 8 0.40 6.22 12.57
C LEU A 8 0.39 7.37 13.59
N ASP A 9 -0.40 8.42 13.34
CA ASP A 9 -0.48 9.63 14.17
C ASP A 9 -0.86 9.29 15.63
N ASN A 10 -0.03 9.77 16.58
CA ASN A 10 -0.16 9.60 18.04
C ASN A 10 -0.12 8.16 18.57
N LYS A 11 0.23 7.17 17.75
CA LYS A 11 0.35 5.77 18.19
C LYS A 11 1.79 5.41 18.54
N LYS A 12 1.94 4.54 19.53
CA LYS A 12 3.23 3.96 19.93
C LYS A 12 3.31 2.52 19.43
N PHE A 13 4.39 2.23 18.73
CA PHE A 13 4.61 0.92 18.16
C PHE A 13 5.80 0.22 18.82
N THR A 14 5.61 -1.06 19.12
CA THR A 14 6.73 -1.99 19.30
C THR A 14 7.22 -2.40 17.92
N VAL A 15 8.51 -2.21 17.66
CA VAL A 15 9.09 -2.35 16.34
C VAL A 15 10.25 -3.34 16.37
N GLY A 16 10.19 -4.35 15.50
CA GLY A 16 11.28 -5.28 15.22
C GLY A 16 11.90 -5.01 13.85
N ILE A 17 13.22 -4.86 13.79
CA ILE A 17 13.97 -4.57 12.56
C ILE A 17 14.77 -5.80 12.12
N PHE A 18 14.61 -6.21 10.87
CA PHE A 18 15.22 -7.41 10.27
C PHE A 18 16.06 -7.05 9.03
N ASP A 19 17.12 -7.83 8.79
CA ASP A 19 17.96 -7.78 7.58
C ASP A 19 17.51 -8.74 6.48
N ASP A 20 16.83 -9.82 6.86
CA ASP A 20 16.54 -10.96 6.01
C ASP A 20 15.03 -11.25 5.97
N SER A 21 14.51 -11.44 4.76
CA SER A 21 13.09 -11.65 4.50
C SER A 21 12.60 -12.98 5.06
N ASP A 22 13.46 -14.00 5.09
CA ASP A 22 13.08 -15.32 5.60
C ASP A 22 12.91 -15.31 7.12
N LYS A 23 13.79 -14.58 7.82
CA LYS A 23 13.68 -14.35 9.27
C LYS A 23 12.42 -13.55 9.61
N LEU A 24 12.13 -12.51 8.82
CA LEU A 24 10.90 -11.73 8.97
C LEU A 24 9.66 -12.63 8.82
N LEU A 25 9.61 -13.45 7.76
CA LEU A 25 8.46 -14.33 7.50
C LEU A 25 8.28 -15.36 8.62
N HIS A 26 9.37 -15.95 9.11
CA HIS A 26 9.33 -16.87 10.26
C HIS A 26 8.84 -16.15 11.53
N ALA A 27 9.34 -14.94 11.80
CA ALA A 27 8.92 -14.13 12.94
C ALA A 27 7.41 -13.81 12.89
N VAL A 28 6.88 -13.42 11.73
CA VAL A 28 5.47 -13.12 11.53
C VAL A 28 4.61 -14.36 11.81
N ASN A 29 4.99 -15.54 11.32
CA ASN A 29 4.27 -16.77 11.57
C ASN A 29 4.26 -17.13 13.06
N THR A 30 5.41 -17.08 13.73
CA THR A 30 5.53 -17.36 15.17
C THR A 30 4.69 -16.39 16.01
N LEU A 31 4.68 -15.10 15.66
CA LEU A 31 3.88 -14.09 16.37
C LEU A 31 2.39 -14.32 16.18
N LYS A 32 1.97 -14.70 14.97
CA LYS A 32 0.58 -15.02 14.67
C LYS A 32 0.10 -16.27 15.41
N GLU A 33 0.93 -17.32 15.49
CA GLU A 33 0.65 -18.53 16.28
C GLU A 33 0.46 -18.22 17.76
N LYS A 34 1.18 -17.22 18.27
CA LYS A 34 1.06 -16.73 19.64
C LYS A 34 -0.12 -15.78 19.87
N GLY A 35 -0.89 -15.46 18.83
CA GLY A 35 -2.03 -14.55 18.93
C GLY A 35 -1.64 -13.08 19.09
N VAL A 36 -0.42 -12.71 18.71
CA VAL A 36 0.01 -11.31 18.64
C VAL A 36 -0.60 -10.69 17.40
N LYS A 37 -1.28 -9.55 17.57
CA LYS A 37 -1.83 -8.78 16.46
C LYS A 37 -0.75 -7.88 15.88
N ILE A 38 -0.39 -8.14 14.64
CA ILE A 38 0.59 -7.35 13.89
C ILE A 38 -0.16 -6.21 13.20
N PHE A 39 0.36 -5.00 13.30
CA PHE A 39 -0.24 -3.83 12.64
C PHE A 39 0.10 -3.83 11.15
N ASP A 40 1.40 -3.79 10.83
CA ASP A 40 1.88 -3.80 9.44
C ASP A 40 3.37 -4.22 9.37
N CYS A 41 3.81 -4.60 8.17
CA CYS A 41 5.20 -4.87 7.83
C CYS A 41 5.68 -3.95 6.72
N TYR A 42 6.62 -3.06 7.01
CA TYR A 42 7.25 -2.19 6.04
C TYR A 42 8.48 -2.87 5.45
N THR A 43 8.46 -3.08 4.14
CA THR A 43 9.53 -3.78 3.40
C THR A 43 9.96 -2.95 2.18
N PRO A 44 11.26 -2.89 1.86
CA PRO A 44 11.75 -2.11 0.71
C PRO A 44 11.43 -2.77 -0.64
N PHE A 45 11.14 -4.07 -0.64
CA PHE A 45 10.80 -4.87 -1.80
C PHE A 45 9.67 -5.86 -1.44
N PRO A 46 8.91 -6.35 -2.44
CA PRO A 46 7.84 -7.30 -2.17
C PRO A 46 8.38 -8.64 -1.66
N VAL A 47 8.05 -9.01 -0.43
CA VAL A 47 8.34 -10.32 0.14
C VAL A 47 7.19 -11.28 -0.19
N HIS A 48 7.48 -12.35 -0.92
CA HIS A 48 6.48 -13.36 -1.28
C HIS A 48 5.92 -14.06 -0.03
N HIS A 49 4.62 -14.36 -0.01
CA HIS A 49 3.90 -15.02 1.08
C HIS A 49 3.71 -14.21 2.37
N LEU A 50 4.28 -13.00 2.45
CA LEU A 50 4.07 -12.11 3.59
C LEU A 50 2.60 -11.66 3.70
N ASP A 51 1.93 -11.46 2.57
CA ASP A 51 0.51 -11.13 2.48
C ASP A 51 -0.39 -12.21 3.09
N HIS A 52 -0.10 -13.47 2.79
CA HIS A 52 -0.81 -14.62 3.35
C HIS A 52 -0.48 -14.82 4.83
N ALA A 53 0.77 -14.60 5.23
CA ALA A 53 1.20 -14.66 6.62
C ALA A 53 0.47 -13.60 7.48
N LEU A 54 0.39 -12.35 7.00
CA LEU A 54 -0.36 -11.28 7.66
C LEU A 54 -1.88 -11.47 7.60
N GLY A 55 -2.36 -12.24 6.61
CA GLY A 55 -3.78 -12.57 6.48
C GLY A 55 -4.61 -11.44 5.86
N TYR A 56 -4.02 -10.66 4.95
CA TYR A 56 -4.76 -9.61 4.25
C TYR A 56 -5.83 -10.21 3.32
N HIS A 57 -7.00 -9.57 3.28
CA HIS A 57 -8.03 -9.90 2.31
C HIS A 57 -7.63 -9.41 0.91
N ARG A 58 -8.10 -10.11 -0.14
CA ARG A 58 -7.89 -9.67 -1.53
C ARG A 58 -8.45 -8.28 -1.76
N THR A 59 -7.74 -7.49 -2.57
CA THR A 59 -8.15 -6.12 -2.89
C THR A 59 -9.31 -6.10 -3.89
N ASN A 60 -10.24 -5.17 -3.70
CA ASN A 60 -11.41 -5.00 -4.59
C ASN A 60 -11.12 -4.13 -5.83
N LEU A 61 -9.83 -3.94 -6.17
CA LEU A 61 -9.42 -3.09 -7.28
C LEU A 61 -9.90 -3.62 -8.64
N THR A 62 -10.03 -4.94 -8.78
CA THR A 62 -10.52 -5.57 -10.01
C THR A 62 -11.97 -5.20 -10.34
N ILE A 63 -12.83 -5.05 -9.32
CA ILE A 63 -14.22 -4.62 -9.51
C ILE A 63 -14.25 -3.16 -9.99
N GLY A 64 -13.39 -2.32 -9.42
CA GLY A 64 -13.20 -0.94 -9.89
C GLY A 64 -12.78 -0.88 -11.36
N ALA A 65 -11.80 -1.70 -11.76
CA ALA A 65 -11.35 -1.80 -13.15
C ALA A 65 -12.50 -2.13 -14.10
N PHE A 66 -13.32 -3.12 -13.73
CA PHE A 66 -14.45 -3.56 -14.54
C PHE A 66 -15.49 -2.46 -14.74
N LEU A 67 -15.83 -1.72 -13.68
CA LEU A 67 -16.78 -0.61 -13.76
C LEU A 67 -16.25 0.55 -14.62
N CYS A 68 -14.96 0.89 -14.48
CA CYS A 68 -14.31 1.90 -15.32
C CYS A 68 -14.28 1.48 -16.80
N GLY A 69 -13.97 0.22 -17.08
CA GLY A 69 -13.99 -0.32 -18.45
C GLY A 69 -15.39 -0.34 -19.05
N MET A 70 -16.41 -0.75 -18.29
CA MET A 70 -17.81 -0.69 -18.73
C MET A 70 -18.23 0.74 -19.08
N LEU A 71 -17.85 1.71 -18.25
CA LEU A 71 -18.13 3.12 -18.50
C LEU A 71 -17.41 3.63 -19.75
N GLY A 72 -16.15 3.21 -19.99
CA GLY A 72 -15.40 3.53 -21.21
C GLY A 72 -16.01 2.92 -22.48
N CYS A 73 -16.51 1.70 -22.40
CA CYS A 73 -17.20 1.03 -23.52
C CYS A 73 -18.51 1.74 -23.85
N LEU A 74 -19.33 2.05 -22.83
CA LEU A 74 -20.60 2.77 -22.99
C LEU A 74 -20.37 4.18 -23.53
N SER A 75 -19.36 4.90 -23.04
CA SER A 75 -19.04 6.25 -23.53
C SER A 75 -18.56 6.22 -24.98
N GLY A 76 -17.72 5.25 -25.36
CA GLY A 76 -17.27 5.08 -26.74
C GLY A 76 -18.39 4.72 -27.71
N PHE A 77 -19.30 3.82 -27.30
CA PHE A 77 -20.48 3.49 -28.10
C PHE A 77 -21.39 4.71 -28.26
N THR A 78 -21.70 5.39 -27.16
CA THR A 78 -22.59 6.57 -27.16
C THR A 78 -22.01 7.69 -28.00
N LEU A 79 -20.71 7.98 -27.89
CA LEU A 79 -20.03 9.00 -28.68
C LEU A 79 -20.11 8.70 -30.18
N ALA A 80 -19.70 7.48 -30.57
CA ALA A 80 -19.65 7.09 -31.97
C ALA A 80 -21.05 7.04 -32.60
N TYR A 81 -22.03 6.48 -31.88
CA TYR A 81 -23.42 6.42 -32.32
C TYR A 81 -24.05 7.80 -32.43
N TYR A 82 -23.91 8.63 -31.39
CA TYR A 82 -24.51 9.96 -31.35
C TYR A 82 -23.99 10.83 -32.52
N MET A 83 -22.68 10.87 -32.74
CA MET A 83 -22.10 11.69 -33.80
C MET A 83 -22.46 11.23 -35.21
N ASN A 84 -22.43 9.91 -35.48
CA ASN A 84 -22.60 9.39 -36.85
C ASN A 84 -24.06 9.13 -37.24
N VAL A 85 -24.96 8.93 -36.28
CA VAL A 85 -26.35 8.52 -36.55
C VAL A 85 -27.35 9.61 -36.18
N VAL A 86 -27.13 10.33 -35.07
CA VAL A 86 -28.13 11.26 -34.52
C VAL A 86 -27.81 12.71 -34.88
N ASP A 87 -26.60 13.18 -34.56
CA ASP A 87 -26.23 14.58 -34.65
C ASP A 87 -26.00 15.01 -36.11
N TRP A 88 -25.14 14.27 -36.83
CA TRP A 88 -24.86 14.53 -38.24
C TRP A 88 -24.70 13.23 -39.04
N PRO A 89 -25.80 12.65 -39.52
CA PRO A 89 -25.71 11.51 -40.44
C PRO A 89 -25.10 11.97 -41.79
N MET A 90 -23.88 11.51 -42.08
CA MET A 90 -23.20 11.72 -43.37
C MET A 90 -22.85 10.42 -44.09
N ILE A 91 -23.25 10.29 -45.36
CA ILE A 91 -22.92 9.13 -46.20
C ILE A 91 -21.45 9.24 -46.65
N ILE A 92 -20.57 8.48 -45.98
CA ILE A 92 -19.14 8.43 -46.27
C ILE A 92 -18.80 7.10 -46.93
N GLY A 93 -18.30 7.13 -48.16
CA GLY A 93 -17.88 5.92 -48.89
C GLY A 93 -19.02 4.93 -49.19
N GLY A 94 -20.26 5.41 -49.26
CA GLY A 94 -21.45 4.58 -49.52
C GLY A 94 -21.90 3.71 -48.34
N LYS A 95 -21.30 3.91 -47.15
CA LYS A 95 -21.71 3.16 -45.96
C LYS A 95 -23.10 3.63 -45.49
N PRO A 96 -23.95 2.69 -45.01
CA PRO A 96 -25.24 3.04 -44.41
C PRO A 96 -25.07 3.98 -43.22
N GLN A 97 -26.13 4.67 -42.80
CA GLN A 97 -26.13 5.67 -41.72
C GLN A 97 -26.70 5.12 -40.41
N ASP A 98 -26.96 3.81 -40.39
CA ASP A 98 -27.73 3.16 -39.34
C ASP A 98 -26.83 2.32 -38.43
N ILE A 99 -27.44 1.62 -37.48
CA ILE A 99 -26.76 0.70 -36.54
C ILE A 99 -25.84 -0.32 -37.22
N SER A 100 -26.06 -0.61 -38.51
CA SER A 100 -25.20 -1.47 -39.34
C SER A 100 -23.73 -1.00 -39.46
N VAL A 101 -23.40 0.25 -39.15
CA VAL A 101 -22.02 0.77 -39.14
C VAL A 101 -21.24 0.35 -37.88
N PHE A 102 -21.88 -0.33 -36.92
CA PHE A 102 -21.31 -0.71 -35.63
C PHE A 102 -19.89 -1.30 -35.70
N THR A 103 -19.57 -2.11 -36.71
CA THR A 103 -18.22 -2.68 -36.89
C THR A 103 -17.13 -1.61 -36.98
N SER A 104 -17.43 -0.43 -37.54
CA SER A 104 -16.49 0.69 -37.63
C SER A 104 -16.27 1.38 -36.27
N PHE A 105 -17.17 1.20 -35.29
CA PHE A 105 -17.06 1.80 -33.95
C PHE A 105 -16.21 0.95 -33.00
N ILE A 106 -16.01 -0.34 -33.30
CA ILE A 106 -15.28 -1.28 -32.43
C ILE A 106 -13.89 -0.78 -32.04
N PRO A 107 -13.04 -0.28 -32.97
CA PRO A 107 -11.73 0.25 -32.59
C PRO A 107 -11.83 1.41 -31.60
N VAL A 108 -12.76 2.34 -31.80
CA VAL A 108 -12.94 3.50 -30.91
C VAL A 108 -13.44 3.08 -29.53
N MET A 109 -14.39 2.15 -29.47
CA MET A 109 -14.89 1.59 -28.20
C MET A 109 -13.80 0.86 -27.43
N PHE A 110 -12.97 0.09 -28.12
CA PHE A 110 -11.85 -0.64 -27.53
C PHE A 110 -10.83 0.31 -26.90
N GLU A 111 -10.39 1.34 -27.65
CA GLU A 111 -9.44 2.33 -27.15
C GLU A 111 -9.99 3.11 -25.95
N LEU A 112 -11.25 3.55 -25.99
CA LEU A 112 -11.88 4.24 -24.86
C LEU A 112 -12.07 3.35 -23.64
N THR A 113 -12.36 2.06 -23.84
CA THR A 113 -12.42 1.09 -22.74
C THR A 113 -11.08 0.99 -22.02
N ILE A 114 -9.97 0.86 -22.75
CA ILE A 114 -8.62 0.77 -22.18
C ILE A 114 -8.24 2.09 -21.51
N LEU A 115 -8.52 3.22 -22.15
CA LEU A 115 -8.22 4.55 -21.62
C LEU A 115 -8.89 4.79 -20.26
N PHE A 116 -10.22 4.59 -20.18
CA PHE A 116 -10.96 4.80 -18.95
C PHE A 116 -10.57 3.80 -17.86
N THR A 117 -10.28 2.55 -18.23
CA THR A 117 -9.80 1.55 -17.27
C THR A 117 -8.45 1.94 -16.70
N ALA A 118 -7.49 2.32 -17.54
CA ALA A 118 -6.14 2.67 -17.11
C ALA A 118 -6.14 3.91 -16.19
N PHE A 119 -6.76 5.00 -16.62
CA PHE A 119 -6.83 6.23 -15.81
C PHE A 119 -7.66 6.04 -14.54
N GLY A 120 -8.81 5.37 -14.65
CA GLY A 120 -9.66 5.08 -13.50
C GLY A 120 -8.95 4.25 -12.43
N MET A 121 -8.17 3.24 -12.85
CA MET A 121 -7.41 2.40 -11.94
C MET A 121 -6.25 3.12 -11.26
N VAL A 122 -5.50 3.95 -12.01
CA VAL A 122 -4.42 4.76 -11.44
C VAL A 122 -4.97 5.73 -10.39
N ILE A 123 -6.06 6.42 -10.70
CA ILE A 123 -6.70 7.35 -9.76
C ILE A 123 -7.23 6.61 -8.53
N MET A 124 -7.91 5.48 -8.72
CA MET A 124 -8.43 4.67 -7.61
C MET A 124 -7.31 4.13 -6.72
N PHE A 125 -6.20 3.69 -7.31
CA PHE A 125 -5.02 3.23 -6.58
C PHE A 125 -4.42 4.35 -5.74
N PHE A 126 -4.14 5.53 -6.30
CA PHE A 126 -3.61 6.65 -5.53
C PHE A 126 -4.56 7.14 -4.45
N ALA A 127 -5.87 7.17 -4.73
CA ALA A 127 -6.89 7.55 -3.76
C ALA A 127 -6.99 6.55 -2.60
N ARG A 128 -6.87 5.24 -2.86
CA ARG A 128 -6.96 4.20 -1.83
C ARG A 128 -5.69 4.07 -1.00
N SER A 129 -4.53 4.20 -1.63
CA SER A 129 -3.20 4.08 -1.01
C SER A 129 -2.70 5.39 -0.41
N ARG A 130 -3.49 6.48 -0.49
CA ARG A 130 -3.13 7.79 0.07
C ARG A 130 -1.79 8.32 -0.47
N MET A 131 -1.51 8.07 -1.76
CA MET A 131 -0.30 8.53 -2.45
C MET A 131 -0.64 9.68 -3.38
N MET A 132 -1.08 10.80 -2.80
CA MET A 132 -1.36 12.03 -3.54
C MET A 132 -0.32 13.09 -3.20
N HIS A 133 -0.07 14.00 -4.14
CA HIS A 133 0.83 15.12 -3.95
C HIS A 133 0.46 15.92 -2.69
N GLY A 134 1.43 16.16 -1.81
CA GLY A 134 1.25 16.90 -0.56
C GLY A 134 0.83 16.07 0.66
N ILE A 135 0.69 14.75 0.53
CA ILE A 135 0.45 13.87 1.66
C ILE A 135 1.76 13.55 2.37
N LYS A 136 1.74 13.72 3.69
CA LYS A 136 2.84 13.47 4.62
C LYS A 136 3.06 11.97 4.82
N GLU A 137 4.30 11.53 4.66
CA GLU A 137 4.76 10.19 4.98
C GLU A 137 5.08 10.05 6.47
N ASP A 138 4.62 8.96 7.07
CA ASP A 138 4.92 8.61 8.46
C ASP A 138 5.78 7.35 8.43
N LEU A 139 7.02 7.46 8.88
CA LEU A 139 8.00 6.37 8.87
C LEU A 139 8.33 5.93 10.29
N LEU A 140 8.49 4.62 10.50
CA LEU A 140 9.01 4.08 11.75
C LEU A 140 10.54 4.02 11.73
N SER A 141 11.15 3.79 10.57
CA SER A 141 12.60 3.83 10.40
C SER A 141 12.97 4.36 9.03
N ARG A 142 13.96 5.25 8.93
CA ARG A 142 14.44 5.76 7.63
C ARG A 142 14.99 4.65 6.72
N ARG A 143 15.53 3.59 7.31
CA ARG A 143 16.11 2.46 6.59
C ARG A 143 15.08 1.48 6.04
N GLN A 144 13.79 1.68 6.34
CA GLN A 144 12.72 0.76 5.94
C GLN A 144 12.47 0.72 4.43
N THR A 145 12.98 1.73 3.70
CA THR A 145 12.89 1.83 2.23
C THR A 145 14.18 1.44 1.52
N ASP A 146 15.27 1.20 2.25
CA ASP A 146 16.59 0.92 1.67
C ASP A 146 16.95 -0.56 1.89
N ASP A 147 17.31 -0.93 3.13
CA ASP A 147 17.91 -2.22 3.43
C ASP A 147 17.25 -3.00 4.58
N HIS A 148 16.47 -2.36 5.43
CA HIS A 148 15.87 -3.01 6.59
C HIS A 148 14.38 -3.25 6.39
N MET A 149 13.89 -4.37 6.91
CA MET A 149 12.46 -4.65 7.01
C MET A 149 11.99 -4.38 8.43
N VAL A 150 10.83 -3.76 8.57
CA VAL A 150 10.32 -3.26 9.83
C VAL A 150 8.97 -3.89 10.11
N LEU A 151 8.90 -4.66 11.18
CA LEU A 151 7.68 -5.24 11.71
C LEU A 151 7.13 -4.31 12.79
N ALA A 152 5.91 -3.82 12.61
CA ALA A 152 5.24 -2.91 13.53
C ALA A 152 4.09 -3.59 14.26
N ILE A 153 4.07 -3.45 15.58
CA ILE A 153 3.04 -3.97 16.47
C ILE A 153 2.46 -2.78 17.24
N ASP A 154 1.15 -2.58 17.15
CA ASP A 154 0.46 -1.49 17.84
C ASP A 154 0.33 -1.82 19.33
N ASN A 155 0.83 -0.94 20.20
CA ASN A 155 0.77 -1.12 21.65
C ASN A 155 -0.57 -0.67 22.25
N GLU A 156 -1.39 0.09 21.50
CA GLU A 156 -2.70 0.53 21.97
C GLU A 156 -3.80 -0.52 21.78
N GLU A 157 -3.57 -1.51 20.90
CA GLU A 157 -4.52 -2.58 20.68
C GLU A 157 -4.45 -3.62 21.81
N ASP A 158 -5.60 -4.13 22.29
CA ASP A 158 -5.63 -5.18 23.31
C ASP A 158 -4.89 -6.43 22.80
N GLN A 159 -3.70 -6.64 23.38
CA GLN A 159 -2.80 -7.75 23.08
C GLN A 159 -2.96 -8.84 24.13
N SER A 160 -2.90 -10.09 23.70
CA SER A 160 -2.93 -11.25 24.60
C SER A 160 -1.57 -11.48 25.29
N VAL A 161 -0.51 -10.86 24.80
CA VAL A 161 0.88 -11.06 25.20
C VAL A 161 1.47 -9.73 25.68
N SER A 162 2.28 -9.77 26.75
CA SER A 162 2.97 -8.59 27.28
C SER A 162 4.00 -8.03 26.30
N ASN A 163 4.20 -6.72 26.27
CA ASN A 163 5.21 -6.07 25.41
C ASN A 163 6.61 -6.65 25.64
N GLU A 164 6.97 -6.97 26.89
CA GLU A 164 8.29 -7.56 27.20
C GLU A 164 8.49 -8.93 26.54
N ASP A 165 7.44 -9.75 26.49
CA ASP A 165 7.46 -11.06 25.85
C ASP A 165 7.55 -10.92 24.32
N ILE A 166 6.88 -9.92 23.75
CA ILE A 166 6.97 -9.58 22.33
C ILE A 166 8.41 -9.17 21.98
N LEU A 167 9.04 -8.32 22.79
CA LEU A 167 10.44 -7.91 22.59
C LEU A 167 11.39 -9.11 22.67
N ALA A 168 11.18 -10.01 23.64
CA ALA A 168 11.98 -11.23 23.79
C ALA A 168 11.81 -12.16 22.58
N LEU A 169 10.59 -12.27 22.05
CA LEU A 169 10.30 -13.04 20.84
C LEU A 169 10.97 -12.46 19.62
N LEU A 170 10.84 -11.15 19.38
CA LEU A 170 11.47 -10.49 18.24
C LEU A 170 12.98 -10.72 18.22
N LYS A 171 13.63 -10.63 19.38
CA LYS A 171 15.08 -10.93 19.50
C LYS A 171 15.40 -12.40 19.20
N LYS A 172 14.56 -13.33 19.67
CA LYS A 172 14.75 -14.77 19.44
C LYS A 172 14.62 -15.13 17.95
N GLU A 173 13.68 -14.50 17.25
CA GLU A 173 13.41 -14.73 15.83
C GLU A 173 14.42 -14.01 14.90
N GLY A 174 15.41 -13.30 15.46
CA GLY A 174 16.53 -12.75 14.70
C GLY A 174 16.43 -11.26 14.36
N ALA A 175 15.60 -10.48 15.07
CA ALA A 175 15.59 -9.03 14.92
C ALA A 175 16.95 -8.42 15.34
N ILE A 176 17.51 -7.56 14.48
CA ILE A 176 18.78 -6.86 14.72
C ILE A 176 18.59 -5.76 15.76
N GLU A 177 17.48 -5.04 15.65
CA GLU A 177 17.10 -3.96 16.54
C GLU A 177 15.65 -4.15 16.95
N VAL A 178 15.37 -3.88 18.23
CA VAL A 178 14.01 -3.92 18.76
C VAL A 178 13.79 -2.69 19.62
N ASN A 179 12.71 -1.96 19.35
CA ASN A 179 12.30 -0.76 20.09
C ASN A 179 10.89 -0.95 20.62
N ASP A 180 10.67 -0.62 21.88
CA ASP A 180 9.39 -0.83 22.60
C ASP A 180 8.37 0.29 22.36
N SER A 181 8.85 1.53 22.22
CA SER A 181 7.98 2.70 22.08
C SER A 181 8.51 3.63 20.99
N LYS A 182 8.29 3.24 19.73
CA LYS A 182 8.63 4.08 18.58
C LYS A 182 7.39 4.82 18.08
N GLU A 183 7.49 6.13 18.03
CA GLU A 183 6.50 6.99 17.37
C GLU A 183 6.91 7.17 15.91
N ALA A 184 5.93 7.25 15.02
CA ALA A 184 6.19 7.54 13.62
C ALA A 184 6.64 9.01 13.47
N PHE A 185 7.60 9.24 12.58
CA PHE A 185 8.11 10.58 12.30
C PHE A 185 8.04 10.86 10.80
N ASN A 186 8.01 12.16 10.46
CA ASN A 186 7.87 12.62 9.09
C ASN A 186 9.20 13.13 8.53
N THR A 187 9.64 12.63 7.37
CA THR A 187 10.95 13.01 6.81
C THR A 187 10.97 14.44 6.27
N SER A 188 9.85 14.93 5.72
CA SER A 188 9.75 16.30 5.18
C SER A 188 9.76 17.42 6.23
N LEU A 189 9.44 17.12 7.50
CA LEU A 189 9.35 18.12 8.58
C LEU A 189 10.47 18.04 9.61
N THR A 190 11.14 16.89 9.72
CA THR A 190 12.24 16.73 10.66
C THR A 190 13.54 17.20 10.03
N SER A 191 14.26 18.09 10.71
CA SER A 191 15.57 18.56 10.22
C SER A 191 16.59 17.42 10.17
N GLU A 192 17.54 17.44 9.23
CA GLU A 192 18.59 16.40 9.15
C GLU A 192 19.42 16.29 10.44
N GLU A 193 19.50 17.37 11.24
CA GLU A 193 20.16 17.38 12.55
C GLU A 193 19.36 16.60 13.61
N GLU A 194 18.05 16.83 13.71
CA GLU A 194 17.15 16.05 14.58
C GLU A 194 17.07 14.58 14.15
N LEU A 195 17.07 14.30 12.84
CA LEU A 195 17.15 12.94 12.30
C LEU A 195 18.46 12.26 12.69
N ALA A 196 19.59 12.96 12.60
CA ALA A 196 20.89 12.45 13.03
C ALA A 196 20.93 12.18 14.53
N GLU A 197 20.22 12.98 15.34
CA GLU A 197 20.09 12.78 16.78
C GLU A 197 19.22 11.56 17.12
N ILE A 198 18.07 11.37 16.45
CA ILE A 198 17.23 10.17 16.55
C ILE A 198 18.00 8.91 16.13
N LEU A 199 18.80 8.99 15.06
CA LEU A 199 19.64 7.86 14.62
C LEU A 199 20.78 7.57 15.60
N LYS A 200 21.37 8.61 16.23
CA LYS A 200 22.39 8.44 17.28
C LYS A 200 21.79 7.88 18.57
N SER A 201 20.60 8.31 18.98
CA SER A 201 19.91 7.78 20.16
C SER A 201 19.55 6.30 19.95
N THR A 202 19.08 5.95 18.76
CA THR A 202 18.83 4.56 18.34
C THR A 202 20.12 3.72 18.47
N LYS A 203 21.25 4.16 17.91
CA LYS A 203 22.57 3.46 18.02
C LYS A 203 23.11 3.36 19.45
N THR A 204 22.79 4.32 20.33
CA THR A 204 23.28 4.35 21.71
C THR A 204 22.46 3.42 22.60
N SER A 205 21.17 3.26 22.32
CA SER A 205 20.33 2.21 22.91
C SER A 205 20.88 0.82 22.56
N THR A 206 21.21 0.57 21.28
CA THR A 206 21.80 -0.71 20.80
C THR A 206 23.17 -1.02 21.42
N LYS A 207 23.99 -0.01 21.73
CA LYS A 207 25.30 -0.21 22.39
C LYS A 207 25.18 -0.50 23.89
N LYS A 208 24.15 0.00 24.59
CA LYS A 208 23.93 -0.31 26.01
C LYS A 208 23.40 -1.73 26.21
N THR A 209 22.63 -2.28 25.27
CA THR A 209 22.12 -3.66 25.35
C THR A 209 23.19 -4.73 25.06
N LYS A 210 24.25 -4.41 24.32
CA LYS A 210 25.39 -5.33 24.05
C LYS A 210 26.45 -5.37 25.16
N LYS A 211 26.28 -4.62 26.26
CA LYS A 211 27.30 -4.46 27.32
C LYS A 211 26.92 -5.07 28.68
N LYS A 212 25.93 -5.97 28.70
CA LYS A 212 25.60 -6.84 29.85
C LYS A 212 25.70 -8.29 29.42
#